data_AF-A0A0F0GE45-F1
#
_entry.id   AF-A0A0F0GE45-F1
#
_cell.length_a   1.000
_cell.length_b   1.000
_cell.length_c   1.000
_cell.angle_alpha   90.00
_cell.angle_beta   90.00
_cell.angle_gamma   90.00
#
_symmetry.space_group_name_H-M   'P 1'
#
loop_
_entity.id
_entity.type
_entity.pdbx_description
1 polymer ?
#
loop_
_entity_poly.entity_id
_entity_poly.type
_entity_poly.pdbx_seq_one_letter_code
_entity_poly.pdbx_strand_id
1 'polypeptide(L)'
;PSMAGKKVSIEFDGVYMDSEVYLNGTLLGRHPYGYTGFALDLSSRVHTDGTPDVLAVKVRNQVPSSRWYSGSGIYRDVRLVVTEPAHVTRQGVQVTTPDLANTIKSGYATMRVATTAVSEQSDVQADVVSTVKDARGQVVGTGTAHTALTSQPRTASVDVRIDRPALWSVDRPELYTVDTEVRVGGRVVDTVSTRTGLRYFAFDPNSGFSLNGVEMK
;
A
#
# COMPACT_ATOMS: atom_id res chain seq x y z
N PRO A 1 3.26 16.89 17.69
CA PRO A 1 4.56 16.29 17.31
C PRO A 1 5.20 17.12 16.19
N SER A 2 6.50 17.40 16.27
CA SER A 2 7.19 18.12 15.19
C SER A 2 7.33 17.21 13.97
N MET A 3 7.02 17.73 12.77
CA MET A 3 7.22 17.04 11.49
C MET A 3 8.59 17.35 10.87
N ALA A 4 9.44 18.11 11.56
CA ALA A 4 10.78 18.43 11.09
C ALA A 4 11.61 17.15 10.87
N GLY A 5 12.27 17.07 9.71
CA GLY A 5 13.09 15.93 9.32
C GLY A 5 12.33 14.66 8.90
N LYS A 6 10.99 14.70 8.88
CA LYS A 6 10.16 13.62 8.32
C LYS A 6 10.05 13.73 6.81
N LYS A 7 9.65 12.63 6.17
CA LYS A 7 9.17 12.64 4.80
C LYS A 7 7.69 12.95 4.81
N VAL A 8 7.27 13.89 3.98
CA VAL A 8 5.88 14.36 3.92
C VAL A 8 5.43 14.27 2.46
N SER A 9 4.36 13.55 2.20
CA SER A 9 3.72 13.53 0.89
C SER A 9 2.22 13.78 1.01
N ILE A 10 1.63 14.28 -0.07
CA ILE A 10 0.18 14.35 -0.21
C ILE A 10 -0.27 13.34 -1.24
N GLU A 11 -1.31 12.57 -0.91
CA GLU A 11 -1.91 11.61 -1.83
C GLU A 11 -3.37 11.95 -2.10
N PHE A 12 -3.73 11.87 -3.37
CA PHE A 12 -5.11 12.01 -3.86
C PHE A 12 -5.55 10.66 -4.42
N ASP A 13 -6.72 10.16 -4.02
CA ASP A 13 -7.26 8.90 -4.56
C ASP A 13 -7.99 9.08 -5.90
N GLY A 14 -8.27 10.33 -6.28
CA GLY A 14 -8.78 10.70 -7.60
C GLY A 14 -9.19 12.17 -7.68
N VAL A 15 -8.78 12.83 -8.75
CA VAL A 15 -9.17 14.20 -9.07
C VAL A 15 -9.59 14.23 -10.53
N TYR A 16 -10.87 14.48 -10.81
CA TYR A 16 -11.38 14.51 -12.18
C TYR A 16 -11.50 15.97 -12.66
N MET A 17 -10.67 16.46 -13.58
CA MET A 17 -9.47 15.86 -14.17
C MET A 17 -8.49 16.99 -14.55
N ASP A 18 -7.39 16.65 -15.23
CA ASP A 18 -6.37 17.62 -15.68
C ASP A 18 -5.95 18.57 -14.55
N SER A 19 -5.48 17.95 -13.46
CA SER A 19 -5.21 18.66 -12.21
C SER A 19 -3.79 19.20 -12.16
N GLU A 20 -3.62 20.38 -11.57
CA GLU A 20 -2.34 20.98 -11.23
C GLU A 20 -2.32 21.26 -9.72
N VAL A 21 -1.29 20.81 -9.02
CA VAL A 21 -1.17 20.97 -7.56
C VAL A 21 -0.02 21.93 -7.25
N TYR A 22 -0.29 22.91 -6.40
CA TYR A 22 0.66 23.93 -5.97
C TYR A 22 0.79 23.92 -4.45
N LEU A 23 2.00 24.19 -3.97
CA LEU A 23 2.29 24.47 -2.56
C LEU A 23 3.06 25.78 -2.47
N ASN A 24 2.56 26.72 -1.66
CA ASN A 24 3.16 28.04 -1.45
C ASN A 24 3.47 28.76 -2.77
N GLY A 25 2.53 28.69 -3.72
CA GLY A 25 2.65 29.31 -5.05
C GLY A 25 3.52 28.55 -6.05
N THR A 26 4.21 27.47 -5.66
CA THR A 26 5.02 26.67 -6.59
C THR A 26 4.30 25.42 -7.07
N LEU A 27 4.33 25.17 -8.38
CA LEU A 27 3.80 23.94 -8.98
C LEU A 27 4.59 22.71 -8.49
N LEU A 28 3.87 21.75 -7.90
CA LEU A 28 4.42 20.46 -7.48
C LEU A 28 4.31 19.41 -8.59
N GLY A 29 3.19 19.40 -9.31
CA GLY A 29 2.96 18.39 -10.33
C GLY A 29 1.62 18.56 -11.04
N ARG A 30 1.47 17.78 -12.11
CA ARG A 30 0.27 17.71 -12.93
C ARG A 30 -0.19 16.25 -13.02
N HIS A 31 -1.50 16.03 -12.96
CA HIS A 31 -2.07 14.69 -13.12
C HIS A 31 -3.30 14.74 -14.05
N PRO A 32 -3.12 14.35 -15.33
CA PRO A 32 -4.19 14.42 -16.33
C PRO A 32 -5.37 13.46 -16.08
N TYR A 33 -5.08 12.22 -15.67
CA TYR A 33 -6.07 11.16 -15.66
C TYR A 33 -6.96 11.20 -14.40
N GLY A 34 -8.28 11.23 -14.59
CA GLY A 34 -9.22 11.52 -13.51
C GLY A 34 -9.57 10.39 -12.54
N TYR A 35 -9.06 9.17 -12.76
CA TYR A 35 -9.53 7.97 -12.05
C TYR A 35 -8.45 7.20 -11.27
N THR A 36 -7.17 7.56 -11.42
CA THR A 36 -6.07 6.95 -10.66
C THR A 36 -5.65 7.84 -9.50
N GLY A 37 -5.26 7.21 -8.39
CA GLY A 37 -4.63 7.92 -7.29
C GLY A 37 -3.18 8.29 -7.63
N PHE A 38 -2.72 9.42 -7.10
CA PHE A 38 -1.38 9.96 -7.29
C PHE A 38 -0.85 10.60 -6.00
N ALA A 39 0.47 10.74 -5.90
CA ALA A 39 1.14 11.31 -4.73
C ALA A 39 2.22 12.30 -5.15
N LEU A 40 2.45 13.31 -4.30
CA LEU A 40 3.49 14.33 -4.51
C LEU A 40 4.31 14.49 -3.23
N ASP A 41 5.64 14.44 -3.34
CA ASP A 41 6.55 14.71 -2.22
C ASP A 41 6.55 16.21 -1.89
N LEU A 42 6.28 16.52 -0.62
CA LEU A 42 6.25 17.86 -0.05
C LEU A 42 7.46 18.16 0.84
N SER A 43 8.30 17.16 1.11
CA SER A 43 9.30 17.18 2.20
C SER A 43 10.24 18.39 2.15
N SER A 44 10.63 18.84 0.96
CA SER A 44 11.56 19.97 0.78
C SER A 44 10.90 21.34 0.71
N ARG A 45 9.56 21.42 0.83
CA ARG A 45 8.77 22.62 0.54
C ARG A 45 7.77 22.99 1.63
N VAL A 46 7.37 22.04 2.46
CA VAL A 46 6.46 22.25 3.58
C VAL A 46 7.18 22.94 4.73
N HIS A 47 6.54 23.90 5.37
CA HIS A 47 7.06 24.50 6.59
C HIS A 47 6.75 23.59 7.79
N THR A 48 7.74 23.41 8.68
CA THR A 48 7.59 22.58 9.89
C THR A 48 7.85 23.35 11.18
N ASP A 49 8.02 24.68 11.06
CA ASP A 49 8.33 25.63 12.14
C ASP A 49 7.11 26.39 12.67
N GLY A 50 5.91 26.07 12.15
CA GLY A 50 4.66 26.76 12.50
C GLY A 50 4.24 27.84 11.51
N THR A 51 5.07 28.15 10.51
CA THR A 51 4.66 28.99 9.37
C THR A 51 3.54 28.29 8.59
N PRO A 52 2.42 28.97 8.27
CA PRO A 52 1.34 28.35 7.50
C PRO A 52 1.76 27.96 6.08
N ASP A 53 1.33 26.79 5.64
CA ASP A 53 1.41 26.34 4.25
C ASP A 53 0.08 26.52 3.52
N VAL A 54 0.15 26.91 2.24
CA VAL A 54 -1.03 27.02 1.36
C VAL A 54 -0.92 26.03 0.22
N LEU A 55 -1.79 25.02 0.23
CA LEU A 55 -1.97 24.08 -0.86
C LEU A 55 -3.12 24.55 -1.77
N ALA A 56 -2.86 24.63 -3.08
CA ALA A 56 -3.87 24.95 -4.08
C ALA A 56 -3.94 23.86 -5.15
N VAL A 57 -5.15 23.41 -5.48
CA VAL A 57 -5.39 22.41 -6.52
C VAL A 57 -6.29 23.03 -7.59
N LYS A 58 -5.75 23.16 -8.80
CA LYS A 58 -6.52 23.55 -9.97
C LYS A 58 -7.02 22.30 -10.67
N VAL A 59 -8.29 22.29 -11.04
CA VAL A 59 -8.93 21.17 -11.74
C VAL A 59 -9.57 21.71 -13.01
N ARG A 60 -9.23 21.11 -14.16
CA ARG A 60 -9.80 21.50 -15.46
C ARG A 60 -10.57 20.33 -16.06
N ASN A 61 -11.89 20.38 -15.94
CA ASN A 61 -12.77 19.48 -16.68
C ASN A 61 -13.35 20.21 -17.91
N GLN A 62 -12.57 20.31 -18.99
CA GLN A 62 -13.05 20.91 -20.25
C GLN A 62 -13.91 19.90 -21.01
N VAL A 63 -15.21 20.20 -21.15
CA VAL A 63 -16.16 19.31 -21.85
C VAL A 63 -16.11 19.51 -23.37
N PRO A 64 -16.36 18.45 -24.17
CA PRO A 64 -16.69 17.09 -23.77
C PRO A 64 -15.44 16.26 -23.38
N SER A 65 -15.49 15.61 -22.21
CA SER A 65 -14.37 14.82 -21.64
C SER A 65 -14.74 13.37 -21.29
N SER A 66 -16.03 13.00 -21.36
CA SER A 66 -16.52 11.69 -20.95
C SER A 66 -17.76 11.27 -21.74
N ARG A 67 -17.96 9.94 -21.90
CA ARG A 67 -19.17 9.34 -22.50
C ARG A 67 -20.27 9.05 -21.46
N TRP A 68 -19.99 9.30 -20.18
CA TRP A 68 -20.91 9.15 -19.05
C TRP A 68 -20.72 10.33 -18.08
N TYR A 69 -21.61 10.49 -17.10
CA TYR A 69 -21.44 11.50 -16.05
C TYR A 69 -20.18 11.22 -15.23
N SER A 70 -19.15 12.05 -15.37
CA SER A 70 -17.87 11.91 -14.67
C SER A 70 -17.81 12.65 -13.33
N GLY A 71 -18.60 13.72 -13.18
CA GLY A 71 -18.38 14.73 -12.14
C GLY A 71 -17.15 15.61 -12.43
N SER A 72 -16.79 16.44 -11.44
CA SER A 72 -15.62 17.34 -11.49
C SER A 72 -15.07 17.57 -10.08
N GLY A 73 -13.76 17.76 -9.97
CA GLY A 73 -13.09 18.16 -8.73
C GLY A 73 -12.36 17.02 -8.02
N ILE A 74 -12.02 17.26 -6.75
CA ILE A 74 -11.42 16.29 -5.84
C ILE A 74 -12.58 15.45 -5.26
N TYR A 75 -12.94 14.39 -5.98
CA TYR A 75 -14.14 13.60 -5.69
C TYR A 75 -13.87 12.35 -4.85
N ARG A 76 -12.60 12.09 -4.51
CA ARG A 76 -12.14 11.01 -3.62
C ARG A 76 -11.24 11.59 -2.53
N ASP A 77 -10.92 10.73 -1.56
CA ASP A 77 -10.14 11.11 -0.39
C ASP A 77 -8.77 11.70 -0.72
N VAL A 78 -8.32 12.57 0.19
CA VAL A 78 -6.99 13.16 0.21
C VAL A 78 -6.38 12.91 1.56
N ARG A 79 -5.10 12.55 1.58
CA ARG A 79 -4.36 12.27 2.81
C ARG A 79 -2.97 12.87 2.79
N LEU A 80 -2.52 13.31 3.96
CA LEU A 80 -1.12 13.62 4.21
C LEU A 80 -0.46 12.36 4.78
N VAL A 81 0.61 11.90 4.15
CA VAL A 81 1.39 10.74 4.59
C VAL A 81 2.71 11.27 5.13
N VAL A 82 2.98 10.97 6.40
CA VAL A 82 4.18 11.42 7.11
C VAL A 82 4.93 10.20 7.64
N THR A 83 6.18 10.03 7.22
CA THR A 83 7.02 8.88 7.59
C THR A 83 8.39 9.30 8.08
N GLU A 84 9.11 8.40 8.74
CA GLU A 84 10.54 8.58 8.98
C GLU A 84 11.33 8.52 7.66
N PRO A 85 12.58 9.03 7.61
CA PRO A 85 13.44 8.91 6.44
C PRO A 85 13.60 7.45 5.96
N ALA A 86 13.64 6.49 6.88
CA ALA A 86 13.56 5.06 6.58
C ALA A 86 12.11 4.58 6.66
N HIS A 87 11.51 4.21 5.52
CA HIS A 87 10.08 3.88 5.43
C HIS A 87 9.76 2.95 4.24
N VAL A 88 8.59 2.33 4.29
CA VAL A 88 8.01 1.55 3.21
C VAL A 88 7.57 2.50 2.09
N THR A 89 7.87 2.18 0.83
CA THR A 89 7.45 3.01 -0.30
C THR A 89 5.93 3.00 -0.46
N ARG A 90 5.35 4.01 -1.11
CA ARG A 90 3.93 4.00 -1.48
C ARG A 90 3.60 2.73 -2.26
N GLN A 91 2.56 2.00 -1.82
CA GLN A 91 2.19 0.68 -2.36
C GLN A 91 3.34 -0.36 -2.30
N GLY A 92 4.23 -0.25 -1.31
CA GLY A 92 5.44 -1.06 -1.19
C GLY A 92 5.23 -2.47 -0.63
N VAL A 93 4.05 -2.80 -0.10
CA VAL A 93 3.76 -4.14 0.44
C VAL A 93 2.96 -4.95 -0.57
N GLN A 94 3.54 -6.06 -1.02
CA GLN A 94 2.88 -7.05 -1.85
C GLN A 94 2.69 -8.35 -1.05
N VAL A 95 1.44 -8.80 -0.94
CA VAL A 95 1.09 -10.05 -0.26
C VAL A 95 0.56 -11.05 -1.27
N THR A 96 1.16 -12.24 -1.31
CA THR A 96 0.75 -13.34 -2.19
C THR A 96 0.68 -14.66 -1.41
N THR A 97 -0.05 -15.63 -1.95
CA THR A 97 -0.11 -17.00 -1.41
C THR A 97 0.25 -17.99 -2.52
N PRO A 98 1.55 -18.14 -2.83
CA PRO A 98 1.97 -19.07 -3.86
C PRO A 98 1.53 -20.49 -3.49
N ASP A 99 1.12 -21.26 -4.50
CA ASP A 99 0.74 -22.66 -4.35
C ASP A 99 -0.40 -22.93 -3.33
N LEU A 100 -1.29 -21.95 -3.12
CA LEU A 100 -2.39 -22.06 -2.16
C LEU A 100 -3.29 -23.28 -2.41
N ALA A 101 -3.55 -23.61 -3.68
CA ALA A 101 -4.39 -24.75 -4.07
C ALA A 101 -3.86 -26.11 -3.58
N ASN A 102 -2.55 -26.25 -3.40
CA ASN A 102 -1.94 -27.48 -2.90
C ASN A 102 -1.68 -27.42 -1.40
N THR A 103 -1.12 -26.31 -0.90
CA THR A 103 -0.85 -26.15 0.55
C THR A 103 -2.09 -26.29 1.41
N ILE A 104 -3.26 -25.81 0.93
CA ILE A 104 -4.52 -25.90 1.67
C ILE A 104 -4.98 -27.35 1.91
N LYS A 105 -4.67 -28.27 0.98
CA LYS A 105 -4.98 -29.70 1.12
C LYS A 105 -4.19 -30.33 2.28
N SER A 106 -3.04 -29.76 2.59
CA SER A 106 -2.19 -30.12 3.73
C SER A 106 -2.50 -29.29 4.98
N GLY A 107 -3.58 -28.51 4.98
CA GLY A 107 -4.09 -27.78 6.14
C GLY A 107 -3.35 -26.47 6.47
N TYR A 108 -2.62 -25.87 5.53
CA TYR A 108 -1.93 -24.60 5.76
C TYR A 108 -1.89 -23.71 4.51
N ALA A 109 -1.48 -22.47 4.68
CA ALA A 109 -1.08 -21.58 3.59
C ALA A 109 0.30 -20.97 3.86
N THR A 110 1.05 -20.71 2.80
CA THR A 110 2.26 -19.88 2.84
C THR A 110 1.91 -18.50 2.32
N MET A 111 1.91 -17.49 3.19
CA MET A 111 1.74 -16.09 2.83
C MET A 111 3.11 -15.45 2.62
N ARG A 112 3.44 -15.13 1.38
CA ARG A 112 4.65 -14.38 1.03
C ARG A 112 4.37 -12.89 1.12
N VAL A 113 5.11 -12.21 1.99
CA VAL A 113 5.07 -10.76 2.16
C VAL A 113 6.36 -10.17 1.62
N ALA A 114 6.27 -9.46 0.50
CA ALA A 114 7.37 -8.72 -0.10
C ALA A 114 7.16 -7.23 0.19
N THR A 115 8.13 -6.62 0.88
CA THR A 115 8.08 -5.21 1.32
C THR A 115 9.21 -4.44 0.69
N THR A 116 8.87 -3.40 -0.06
CA THR A 116 9.81 -2.44 -0.64
C THR A 116 9.92 -1.22 0.25
N ALA A 117 11.14 -0.93 0.70
CA ALA A 117 11.45 0.18 1.59
C ALA A 117 12.69 0.96 1.10
N VAL A 118 12.83 2.18 1.60
CA VAL A 118 13.91 3.13 1.28
C VAL A 118 14.41 3.80 2.55
N SER A 119 15.59 4.44 2.45
CA SER A 119 16.16 5.32 3.47
C SER A 119 16.91 6.47 2.78
N GLU A 120 16.82 7.70 3.31
CA GLU A 120 17.65 8.83 2.84
C GLU A 120 19.16 8.60 3.13
N GLN A 121 19.47 7.72 4.09
CA GLN A 121 20.83 7.29 4.40
C GLN A 121 21.16 5.97 3.72
N SER A 122 22.40 5.82 3.26
CA SER A 122 22.92 4.57 2.70
C SER A 122 23.25 3.54 3.78
N ASP A 123 23.14 2.25 3.43
CA ASP A 123 23.52 1.07 4.23
C ASP A 123 22.88 0.97 5.63
N VAL A 124 21.66 1.49 5.77
CA VAL A 124 20.89 1.35 7.01
C VAL A 124 20.38 -0.07 7.16
N GLN A 125 20.96 -0.83 8.08
CA GLN A 125 20.48 -2.18 8.40
C GLN A 125 19.10 -2.12 9.04
N ALA A 126 18.16 -2.87 8.48
CA ALA A 126 16.78 -2.89 8.93
C ALA A 126 16.21 -4.31 9.00
N ASP A 127 15.39 -4.53 10.03
CA ASP A 127 14.51 -5.69 10.12
C ASP A 127 13.13 -5.29 9.60
N VAL A 128 12.61 -6.07 8.65
CA VAL A 128 11.25 -5.94 8.15
C VAL A 128 10.42 -7.05 8.77
N VAL A 129 9.61 -6.70 9.76
CA VAL A 129 8.81 -7.65 10.54
C VAL A 129 7.38 -7.61 10.03
N SER A 130 6.86 -8.75 9.58
CA SER A 130 5.48 -8.92 9.13
C SER A 130 4.70 -9.75 10.15
N THR A 131 3.63 -9.18 10.69
CA THR A 131 2.71 -9.86 11.62
C THR A 131 1.37 -10.04 10.94
N VAL A 132 0.94 -11.30 10.77
CA VAL A 132 -0.34 -11.64 10.15
C VAL A 132 -1.38 -11.84 11.24
N LYS A 133 -2.50 -11.13 11.13
CA LYS A 133 -3.66 -11.19 12.03
C LYS A 133 -4.88 -11.68 11.28
N ASP A 134 -5.67 -12.53 11.92
CA ASP A 134 -6.97 -12.95 11.39
C ASP A 134 -8.06 -11.86 11.53
N ALA A 135 -9.29 -12.17 11.11
CA ALA A 135 -10.43 -11.26 11.18
C ALA A 135 -10.81 -10.84 12.62
N ARG A 136 -10.37 -11.58 13.64
CA ARG A 136 -10.58 -11.29 15.06
C ARG A 136 -9.41 -10.50 15.66
N GLY A 137 -8.39 -10.19 14.87
CA GLY A 137 -7.17 -9.51 15.31
C GLY A 137 -6.16 -10.43 16.00
N GLN A 138 -6.38 -11.75 16.00
CA GLN A 138 -5.45 -12.70 16.60
C GLN A 138 -4.27 -12.93 15.66
N VAL A 139 -3.05 -12.89 16.21
CA VAL A 139 -1.83 -13.18 15.46
C VAL A 139 -1.81 -14.66 15.08
N VAL A 140 -1.73 -14.93 13.78
CA VAL A 140 -1.71 -16.29 13.21
C VAL A 140 -0.36 -16.65 12.59
N GLY A 141 0.56 -15.70 12.47
CA GLY A 141 1.90 -15.92 11.99
C GLY A 141 2.74 -14.65 12.01
N THR A 142 4.05 -14.83 12.11
CA THR A 142 5.03 -13.74 12.04
C THR A 142 6.22 -14.16 11.20
N GLY A 143 6.84 -13.21 10.51
CA GLY A 143 8.09 -13.44 9.80
C GLY A 143 8.95 -12.17 9.80
N THR A 144 10.27 -12.36 9.78
CA THR A 144 11.23 -11.26 9.67
C THR A 144 12.13 -11.48 8.47
N ALA A 145 12.31 -10.45 7.65
CA ALA A 145 13.36 -10.38 6.65
C ALA A 145 14.36 -9.29 7.02
N HIS A 146 15.63 -9.48 6.67
CA HIS A 146 16.68 -8.50 6.90
C HIS A 146 17.08 -7.85 5.58
N THR A 147 17.34 -6.54 5.60
CA THR A 147 17.79 -5.80 4.42
C THR A 147 18.66 -4.61 4.80
N ALA A 148 19.44 -4.12 3.84
CA ALA A 148 20.18 -2.87 3.93
C ALA A 148 19.48 -1.82 3.07
N LEU A 149 18.85 -0.85 3.72
CA LEU A 149 18.13 0.23 3.04
C LEU A 149 19.11 1.29 2.52
N THR A 150 18.76 1.83 1.36
CA THR A 150 19.47 2.95 0.72
C THR A 150 18.44 3.90 0.13
N SER A 151 18.91 4.97 -0.54
CA SER A 151 18.03 5.88 -1.28
C SER A 151 17.37 5.22 -2.49
N GLN A 152 17.85 4.05 -2.91
CA GLN A 152 17.20 3.23 -3.92
C GLN A 152 16.28 2.20 -3.25
N PRO A 153 15.04 2.02 -3.75
CA PRO A 153 14.13 1.02 -3.20
C PRO A 153 14.73 -0.38 -3.15
N ARG A 154 14.58 -1.04 -2.00
CA ARG A 154 14.99 -2.43 -1.78
C ARG A 154 13.81 -3.25 -1.30
N THR A 155 13.64 -4.44 -1.88
CA THR A 155 12.57 -5.37 -1.49
C THR A 155 13.13 -6.47 -0.60
N ALA A 156 12.57 -6.60 0.60
CA ALA A 156 12.78 -7.73 1.50
C ALA A 156 11.55 -8.64 1.47
N SER A 157 11.73 -9.95 1.44
CA SER A 157 10.62 -10.91 1.37
C SER A 157 10.69 -11.93 2.49
N VAL A 158 9.55 -12.25 3.09
CA VAL A 158 9.41 -13.32 4.08
C VAL A 158 8.18 -14.16 3.80
N ASP A 159 8.32 -15.47 4.01
CA ASP A 159 7.22 -16.43 3.93
C ASP A 159 6.68 -16.70 5.35
N VAL A 160 5.40 -16.44 5.57
CA VAL A 160 4.70 -16.66 6.83
C VAL A 160 3.74 -17.83 6.67
N ARG A 161 3.93 -18.88 7.47
CA ARG A 161 3.02 -20.03 7.52
C ARG A 161 1.78 -19.67 8.34
N ILE A 162 0.60 -20.01 7.82
CA ILE A 162 -0.69 -19.86 8.49
C ILE A 162 -1.34 -21.25 8.52
N ASP A 163 -1.53 -21.80 9.72
CA ASP A 163 -2.18 -23.10 9.89
C ASP A 163 -3.70 -22.97 9.89
N ARG A 164 -4.37 -23.94 9.26
CA ARG A 164 -5.84 -24.02 9.13
C ARG A 164 -6.47 -22.68 8.70
N PRO A 165 -6.01 -22.06 7.59
CA PRO A 165 -6.46 -20.75 7.20
C PRO A 165 -7.93 -20.77 6.77
N ALA A 166 -8.69 -19.78 7.20
CA ALA A 166 -9.99 -19.47 6.61
C ALA A 166 -9.77 -18.82 5.23
N LEU A 167 -10.40 -19.36 4.19
CA LEU A 167 -10.33 -18.83 2.83
C LEU A 167 -11.37 -17.72 2.63
N TRP A 168 -10.99 -16.70 1.86
CA TRP A 168 -11.92 -15.73 1.31
C TRP A 168 -12.75 -16.37 0.19
N SER A 169 -14.06 -16.20 0.23
CA SER A 169 -14.99 -16.51 -0.87
C SER A 169 -16.07 -15.42 -0.98
N VAL A 170 -16.92 -15.52 -2.01
CA VAL A 170 -18.08 -14.63 -2.19
C VAL A 170 -19.02 -14.67 -0.97
N ASP A 171 -19.28 -15.86 -0.44
CA ASP A 171 -20.20 -16.04 0.70
C ASP A 171 -19.53 -15.84 2.07
N ARG A 172 -18.21 -16.05 2.14
CA ARG A 172 -17.41 -15.91 3.36
C ARG A 172 -16.19 -15.06 3.07
N PRO A 173 -16.33 -13.72 3.12
CA PRO A 173 -15.25 -12.80 2.76
C PRO A 173 -14.24 -12.65 3.91
N GLU A 174 -13.65 -13.77 4.33
CA GLU A 174 -12.65 -13.82 5.42
C GLU A 174 -11.41 -13.01 5.04
N LEU A 175 -10.99 -12.13 5.94
CA LEU A 175 -9.89 -11.20 5.71
C LEU A 175 -8.86 -11.27 6.83
N TYR A 176 -7.61 -11.04 6.43
CA TYR A 176 -6.45 -10.94 7.29
C TYR A 176 -5.88 -9.53 7.18
N THR A 177 -5.14 -9.13 8.20
CA THR A 177 -4.32 -7.91 8.19
C THR A 177 -2.86 -8.30 8.36
N VAL A 178 -2.01 -7.79 7.48
CA VAL A 178 -0.55 -7.89 7.60
C VAL A 178 -0.04 -6.56 8.09
N ASP A 179 0.39 -6.51 9.34
CA ASP A 179 1.09 -5.36 9.90
C ASP A 179 2.59 -5.52 9.64
N THR A 180 3.13 -4.64 8.81
CA THR A 180 4.54 -4.60 8.45
C THR A 180 5.22 -3.46 9.20
N GLU A 181 6.24 -3.79 9.99
CA GLU A 181 7.08 -2.82 10.68
C GLU A 181 8.47 -2.81 10.05
N VAL A 182 9.01 -1.61 9.82
CA VAL A 182 10.45 -1.42 9.54
C VAL A 182 11.12 -1.04 10.84
N ARG A 183 12.16 -1.78 11.24
CA ARG A 183 12.91 -1.54 12.47
C ARG A 183 14.37 -1.25 12.16
N VAL A 184 14.90 -0.15 12.67
CA VAL A 184 16.31 0.25 12.55
C VAL A 184 16.92 0.35 13.93
N GLY A 185 18.01 -0.39 14.19
CA GLY A 185 18.62 -0.45 15.52
C GLY A 185 17.65 -0.89 16.62
N GLY A 186 16.71 -1.80 16.28
CA GLY A 186 15.68 -2.30 17.20
C GLY A 186 14.49 -1.36 17.45
N ARG A 187 14.46 -0.16 16.86
CA ARG A 187 13.34 0.78 16.98
C ARG A 187 12.45 0.73 15.75
N VAL A 188 11.13 0.69 15.95
CA VAL A 188 10.16 0.83 14.86
C VAL A 188 10.22 2.25 14.30
N VAL A 189 10.53 2.38 13.01
CA VAL A 189 10.60 3.66 12.28
C VAL A 189 9.44 3.83 11.31
N ASP A 190 8.78 2.76 10.91
CA ASP A 190 7.59 2.84 10.06
C ASP A 190 6.67 1.64 10.30
N THR A 191 5.38 1.82 10.05
CA THR A 191 4.36 0.77 10.18
C THR A 191 3.30 0.92 9.09
N VAL A 192 3.07 -0.16 8.33
CA VAL A 192 2.07 -0.22 7.28
C VAL A 192 1.17 -1.44 7.50
N SER A 193 -0.14 -1.23 7.52
CA SER A 193 -1.14 -2.30 7.61
C SER A 193 -1.75 -2.58 6.24
N THR A 194 -1.67 -3.83 5.78
CA THR A 194 -2.22 -4.29 4.50
C THR A 194 -3.32 -5.32 4.72
N ARG A 195 -4.55 -5.04 4.29
CA ARG A 195 -5.64 -6.02 4.31
C ARG A 195 -5.54 -6.95 3.11
N THR A 196 -5.75 -8.24 3.33
CA THR A 196 -5.67 -9.28 2.28
C THR A 196 -6.64 -10.43 2.56
N GLY A 197 -6.91 -11.23 1.53
CA GLY A 197 -7.73 -12.44 1.63
C GLY A 197 -7.05 -13.61 0.93
N LEU A 198 -7.09 -14.79 1.56
CA LEU A 198 -6.51 -16.01 1.01
C LEU A 198 -7.54 -16.68 0.09
N ARG A 199 -7.29 -16.63 -1.21
CA ARG A 199 -8.10 -17.33 -2.21
C ARG A 199 -7.24 -17.70 -3.41
N TYR A 200 -7.66 -18.73 -4.12
CA TYR A 200 -7.12 -19.07 -5.44
C TYR A 200 -8.27 -19.23 -6.42
N PHE A 201 -8.00 -19.01 -7.69
CA PHE A 201 -8.99 -19.19 -8.74
C PHE A 201 -8.30 -19.71 -10.00
N ALA A 202 -9.09 -20.32 -10.87
CA ALA A 202 -8.62 -20.84 -12.14
C ALA A 202 -9.63 -20.55 -13.24
N PHE A 203 -9.12 -20.40 -14.45
CA PHE A 203 -9.91 -20.41 -15.68
C PHE A 203 -9.48 -21.63 -16.50
N ASP A 204 -10.42 -22.52 -16.75
CA ASP A 204 -10.25 -23.67 -17.62
C ASP A 204 -11.04 -23.45 -18.93
N PRO A 205 -10.47 -23.75 -20.11
CA PRO A 205 -11.18 -23.57 -21.38
C PRO A 205 -12.47 -24.38 -21.52
N ASN A 206 -12.60 -25.51 -20.80
CA ASN A 206 -13.73 -26.42 -20.90
C ASN A 206 -14.75 -26.20 -19.78
N SER A 207 -14.29 -25.93 -18.55
CA SER A 207 -15.18 -25.76 -17.39
C SER A 207 -15.37 -24.30 -16.93
N GLY A 208 -14.65 -23.34 -17.51
CA GLY A 208 -14.80 -21.92 -17.19
C GLY A 208 -14.11 -21.53 -15.90
N PHE A 209 -14.79 -20.75 -15.05
CA PHE A 209 -14.20 -20.17 -13.85
C PHE A 209 -14.44 -21.04 -12.60
N SER A 210 -13.43 -21.10 -11.73
CA SER A 210 -13.57 -21.64 -10.38
C SER A 210 -12.90 -20.76 -9.33
N LEU A 211 -13.49 -20.68 -8.14
CA LEU A 211 -12.94 -20.01 -6.96
C LEU A 211 -12.78 -21.04 -5.85
N ASN A 212 -11.58 -21.13 -5.27
CA ASN A 212 -11.21 -22.11 -4.25
C ASN A 212 -11.57 -23.56 -4.66
N GLY A 213 -11.45 -23.88 -5.95
CA GLY A 213 -11.78 -25.19 -6.52
C GLY A 213 -13.28 -25.45 -6.73
N VAL A 214 -14.14 -24.48 -6.48
CA VAL A 214 -15.60 -24.57 -6.73
C VAL A 214 -15.93 -23.82 -8.02
N GLU A 215 -16.54 -24.52 -8.99
CA GLU A 215 -17.00 -23.93 -10.25
C GLU A 215 -18.14 -22.93 -10.02
N MET A 216 -18.10 -21.78 -10.69
CA MET A 216 -19.15 -20.76 -10.65
C MET A 216 -19.18 -19.89 -11.90
N LYS A 217 -20.31 -19.24 -12.17
CA LYS A 217 -20.55 -18.37 -13.33
C LYS A 217 -20.76 -16.93 -12.93
#